data_AF-A0A537IDG2-F1
#
_entry.id   AF-A0A537IDG2-F1
#
_cell.length_a   1.000
_cell.length_b   1.000
_cell.length_c   1.000
_cell.angle_alpha   90.00
_cell.angle_beta   90.00
_cell.angle_gamma   90.00
#
_symmetry.space_group_name_H-M   'P 1'
#
loop_
_entity.id
_entity.type
_entity.pdbx_description
1 polymer ?
#
loop_
_entity_poly.entity_id
_entity_poly.type
_entity_poly.pdbx_seq_one_letter_code
_entity_poly.pdbx_strand_id
1 'polypeptide(L)'
;MKTFVNKTSRLVTGGICVALTAMVFTACHKNKDAVNEQSFDQVNLVASNNTYTGARVDPNFVNGWGIAFSPTGNAWISAEGTGTSVIYDKTGAQVLAAVTIPTTGATTGGSPTGQVFNSTTEFIVPGSTAAKFFFAGTDGVISAWVSGGAAVKVIDRSVTSAYTGIALASDGGNNFLYAANFKTGKIDVFDKTFTLVSKPFTDPNLPTGYSPFNIQNVGGQLYVMYAKVDEASGEETKGAGLGYVDIYNPNGSFVKRFASQGALNAPWGVAMAPAGFIKGTGSVILIGNFGDGHINAFDASGNSLGSIRMDGVPVEIEGLWGISFAPSTATGIDPNWLFFAAGPNDENDGLFGYIKPE
;
A
#
# COMPACT_ATOMS: atom_id res chain seq x y z
N MET A 1 53.91 79.88 -29.73
CA MET A 1 54.68 80.59 -28.69
C MET A 1 54.73 79.69 -27.45
N LYS A 2 55.93 79.23 -27.04
CA LYS A 2 56.27 78.34 -25.89
C LYS A 2 55.79 76.88 -26.03
N THR A 3 56.55 75.82 -26.32
CA THR A 3 57.85 75.21 -25.92
C THR A 3 57.87 74.47 -24.55
N PHE A 4 58.39 73.22 -24.61
CA PHE A 4 58.90 72.29 -23.56
C PHE A 4 57.90 71.39 -22.80
N VAL A 5 58.15 70.12 -22.39
CA VAL A 5 59.09 69.01 -22.73
C VAL A 5 58.64 67.76 -21.91
N ASN A 6 58.95 66.55 -22.41
CA ASN A 6 58.99 65.19 -21.82
C ASN A 6 58.64 64.91 -20.33
N LYS A 7 57.94 63.79 -20.08
CA LYS A 7 58.56 62.58 -19.48
C LYS A 7 57.66 61.33 -19.51
N THR A 8 58.33 60.21 -19.77
CA THR A 8 57.88 58.81 -19.76
C THR A 8 57.50 58.30 -18.37
N SER A 9 56.49 57.43 -18.29
CA SER A 9 56.57 56.19 -17.48
C SER A 9 55.42 55.24 -17.87
N ARG A 10 55.79 53.97 -18.08
CA ARG A 10 54.88 52.85 -18.32
C ARG A 10 54.21 52.46 -17.00
N LEU A 11 52.90 52.20 -17.02
CA LEU A 11 52.28 51.32 -16.05
C LEU A 11 51.42 50.28 -16.79
N VAL A 12 51.72 49.03 -16.49
CA VAL A 12 51.04 47.82 -16.97
C VAL A 12 49.74 47.70 -16.20
N THR A 13 48.61 47.61 -16.89
CA THR A 13 47.34 47.22 -16.28
C THR A 13 46.87 45.94 -16.96
N GLY A 14 47.07 44.81 -16.27
CA GLY A 14 46.57 43.51 -16.69
C GLY A 14 45.04 43.50 -16.68
N GLY A 15 44.45 43.06 -17.78
CA GLY A 15 43.01 42.80 -17.87
C GLY A 15 42.67 41.55 -17.04
N ILE A 16 41.80 41.73 -16.07
CA ILE A 16 41.10 40.61 -15.41
C ILE A 16 39.81 40.38 -16.20
N CYS A 17 39.82 39.41 -17.11
CA CYS A 17 38.61 38.81 -17.62
C CYS A 17 37.97 37.97 -16.50
N VAL A 18 36.92 38.49 -15.88
CA VAL A 18 36.05 37.69 -15.02
C VAL A 18 35.21 36.81 -15.93
N ALA A 19 35.64 35.56 -16.11
CA ALA A 19 34.81 34.52 -16.70
C ALA A 19 33.74 34.15 -15.66
N LEU A 20 32.49 34.61 -15.88
CA LEU A 20 31.33 34.05 -15.19
C LEU A 20 31.11 32.63 -15.73
N THR A 21 31.67 31.64 -15.04
CA THR A 21 31.30 30.24 -15.25
C THR A 21 29.91 30.06 -14.66
N ALA A 22 28.87 30.07 -15.50
CA ALA A 22 27.54 29.62 -15.12
C ALA A 22 27.63 28.11 -14.81
N MET A 23 27.81 27.76 -13.54
CA MET A 23 27.59 26.39 -13.07
C MET A 23 26.08 26.15 -13.12
N VAL A 24 25.63 25.53 -14.20
CA VAL A 24 24.32 24.89 -14.24
C VAL A 24 24.36 23.75 -13.23
N PHE A 25 23.72 23.95 -12.07
CA PHE A 25 23.46 22.87 -11.13
C PHE A 25 22.44 21.93 -11.77
N THR A 26 22.91 20.93 -12.52
CA THR A 26 22.09 19.78 -12.94
C THR A 26 21.91 18.85 -11.73
N ALA A 27 21.14 19.30 -10.74
CA ALA A 27 20.80 18.50 -9.57
C ALA A 27 19.43 17.81 -9.78
N CYS A 28 19.42 16.48 -9.63
CA CYS A 28 18.28 15.58 -9.41
C CYS A 28 17.03 15.73 -10.30
N HIS A 29 17.13 15.38 -11.59
CA HIS A 29 15.93 15.06 -12.41
C HIS A 29 15.88 13.61 -12.91
N LYS A 30 17.01 12.89 -12.93
CA LYS A 30 17.14 11.54 -13.52
C LYS A 30 16.12 10.49 -13.02
N ASN A 31 15.67 10.57 -11.76
CA ASN A 31 14.79 9.53 -11.20
C ASN A 31 13.31 9.72 -11.59
N LYS A 32 12.86 10.96 -11.82
CA LYS A 32 11.49 11.23 -12.30
C LYS A 32 11.36 10.84 -13.77
N ASP A 33 12.42 11.09 -14.54
CA ASP A 33 12.51 10.68 -15.94
C ASP A 33 12.42 9.16 -16.06
N ALA A 34 13.10 8.41 -15.17
CA ALA A 34 13.09 6.95 -15.19
C ALA A 34 11.70 6.30 -15.00
N VAL A 35 10.86 6.80 -14.08
CA VAL A 35 9.48 6.29 -13.91
C VAL A 35 8.63 6.65 -15.13
N ASN A 36 8.82 7.84 -15.69
CA ASN A 36 8.03 8.32 -16.81
C ASN A 36 8.38 7.66 -18.15
N GLU A 37 9.62 7.20 -18.30
CA GLU A 37 10.15 6.56 -19.51
C GLU A 37 9.96 5.04 -19.54
N GLN A 38 9.74 4.41 -18.39
CA GLN A 38 9.48 2.97 -18.32
C GLN A 38 7.98 2.68 -18.46
N SER A 39 7.65 1.76 -19.36
CA SER A 39 6.30 1.22 -19.52
C SER A 39 6.14 -0.11 -18.76
N PHE A 40 4.89 -0.42 -18.43
CA PHE A 40 4.47 -1.61 -17.70
C PHE A 40 3.26 -2.22 -18.37
N ASP A 41 3.16 -3.54 -18.31
CA ASP A 41 1.99 -4.30 -18.74
C ASP A 41 1.08 -4.58 -17.54
N GLN A 42 -0.22 -4.34 -17.69
CA GLN A 42 -1.26 -4.88 -16.80
C GLN A 42 -1.81 -6.21 -17.36
N VAL A 43 -1.90 -7.21 -16.49
CA VAL A 43 -2.54 -8.49 -16.81
C VAL A 43 -3.66 -8.77 -15.82
N ASN A 44 -4.88 -8.92 -16.33
CA ASN A 44 -6.05 -9.30 -15.54
C ASN A 44 -6.14 -10.83 -15.46
N LEU A 45 -6.01 -11.39 -14.26
CA LEU A 45 -6.06 -12.84 -14.04
C LEU A 45 -7.48 -13.33 -13.76
N VAL A 46 -8.20 -12.66 -12.86
CA VAL A 46 -9.55 -13.04 -12.45
C VAL A 46 -10.43 -11.80 -12.41
N ALA A 47 -11.63 -11.91 -12.97
CA ALA A 47 -12.67 -10.91 -12.84
C ALA A 47 -13.99 -11.56 -12.38
N SER A 48 -14.88 -10.80 -11.74
CA SER A 48 -16.23 -11.27 -11.37
C SER A 48 -17.08 -11.65 -12.60
N ASN A 49 -16.80 -11.00 -13.74
CA ASN A 49 -17.56 -11.13 -14.97
C ASN A 49 -16.68 -10.92 -16.22
N ASN A 50 -17.28 -10.94 -17.40
CA ASN A 50 -16.55 -10.83 -18.68
C ASN A 50 -16.18 -9.38 -19.08
N THR A 51 -16.59 -8.36 -18.32
CA THR A 51 -16.37 -6.93 -18.65
C THR A 51 -14.89 -6.57 -18.64
N TYR A 52 -14.10 -7.15 -17.72
CA TYR A 52 -12.71 -6.75 -17.47
C TYR A 52 -11.66 -7.64 -18.18
N THR A 53 -12.06 -8.49 -19.12
CA THR A 53 -11.15 -9.36 -19.92
C THR A 53 -10.17 -10.19 -19.07
N GLY A 54 -10.59 -10.63 -17.88
CA GLY A 54 -9.78 -11.51 -17.04
C GLY A 54 -9.54 -12.87 -17.69
N ALA A 55 -8.38 -13.49 -17.45
CA ALA A 55 -8.11 -14.85 -17.91
C ALA A 55 -9.11 -15.89 -17.39
N ARG A 56 -9.76 -15.58 -16.25
CA ARG A 56 -10.83 -16.38 -15.64
C ARG A 56 -11.94 -15.48 -15.11
N VAL A 57 -13.13 -16.07 -15.04
CA VAL A 57 -14.30 -15.47 -14.41
C VAL A 57 -14.62 -16.23 -13.13
N ASP A 58 -14.67 -15.52 -12.00
CA ASP A 58 -15.15 -16.03 -10.71
C ASP A 58 -16.23 -15.10 -10.17
N PRO A 59 -17.52 -15.44 -10.36
CA PRO A 59 -18.63 -14.60 -9.91
C PRO A 59 -18.69 -14.37 -8.39
N ASN A 60 -17.97 -15.16 -7.59
CA ASN A 60 -17.93 -14.99 -6.14
C ASN A 60 -16.83 -14.03 -5.67
N PHE A 61 -16.00 -13.54 -6.59
CA PHE A 61 -14.96 -12.56 -6.31
C PHE A 61 -15.49 -11.14 -6.56
N VAL A 62 -16.11 -10.57 -5.53
CA VAL A 62 -16.70 -9.23 -5.56
C VAL A 62 -15.96 -8.35 -4.55
N ASN A 63 -15.65 -7.11 -4.94
CA ASN A 63 -14.92 -6.12 -4.14
C ASN A 63 -13.60 -6.66 -3.58
N GLY A 64 -12.61 -6.87 -4.45
CA GLY A 64 -11.31 -7.42 -4.06
C GLY A 64 -10.47 -6.42 -3.26
N TRP A 65 -10.28 -6.65 -1.96
CA TRP A 65 -9.54 -5.75 -1.06
C TRP A 65 -8.07 -6.16 -0.86
N GLY A 66 -7.74 -6.73 0.31
CA GLY A 66 -6.36 -6.99 0.71
C GLY A 66 -5.78 -8.25 0.06
N ILE A 67 -4.49 -8.21 -0.27
CA ILE A 67 -3.72 -9.34 -0.79
C ILE A 67 -2.71 -9.80 0.25
N ALA A 68 -2.65 -11.10 0.49
CA ALA A 68 -1.58 -11.72 1.26
C ALA A 68 -1.14 -13.00 0.58
N PHE A 69 0.15 -13.31 0.67
CA PHE A 69 0.69 -14.52 0.06
C PHE A 69 1.02 -15.56 1.12
N SER A 70 0.68 -16.81 0.80
CA SER A 70 1.32 -17.94 1.48
C SER A 70 2.82 -17.99 1.14
N PRO A 71 3.67 -18.66 1.95
CA PRO A 71 5.11 -18.74 1.69
C PRO A 71 5.48 -19.30 0.31
N THR A 72 4.62 -20.15 -0.27
CA THR A 72 4.80 -20.76 -1.59
C THR A 72 4.31 -19.87 -2.74
N GLY A 73 3.61 -18.77 -2.46
CA GLY A 73 3.19 -17.77 -3.44
C GLY A 73 1.74 -17.85 -3.91
N ASN A 74 0.87 -18.68 -3.31
CA ASN A 74 -0.57 -18.60 -3.61
C ASN A 74 -1.12 -17.28 -3.04
N ALA A 75 -1.85 -16.55 -3.87
CA ALA A 75 -2.45 -15.27 -3.53
C ALA A 75 -3.77 -15.51 -2.80
N TRP A 76 -3.86 -15.04 -1.58
CA TRP A 76 -5.11 -14.92 -0.85
C TRP A 76 -5.62 -13.50 -1.09
N ILE A 77 -6.91 -13.35 -1.40
CA ILE A 77 -7.53 -12.03 -1.58
C ILE A 77 -8.85 -12.00 -0.83
N SER A 78 -9.08 -10.96 -0.02
CA SER A 78 -10.39 -10.69 0.57
C SER A 78 -11.39 -10.30 -0.52
N ALA A 79 -12.48 -11.05 -0.64
CA ALA A 79 -13.65 -10.70 -1.44
C ALA A 79 -14.70 -10.14 -0.49
N GLU A 80 -14.67 -8.82 -0.29
CA GLU A 80 -15.47 -8.15 0.74
C GLU A 80 -16.96 -8.37 0.48
N GLY A 81 -17.41 -8.17 -0.76
CA GLY A 81 -18.83 -8.22 -1.13
C GLY A 81 -19.47 -9.61 -1.01
N THR A 82 -18.67 -10.68 -0.92
CA THR A 82 -19.17 -12.04 -0.69
C THR A 82 -18.83 -12.60 0.69
N GLY A 83 -18.10 -11.85 1.52
CA GLY A 83 -17.69 -12.28 2.85
C GLY A 83 -16.75 -13.47 2.86
N THR A 84 -15.82 -13.52 1.90
CA THR A 84 -14.88 -14.63 1.74
C THR A 84 -13.44 -14.17 1.52
N SER A 85 -12.49 -15.09 1.62
CA SER A 85 -11.15 -14.94 1.06
C SER A 85 -10.94 -16.01 -0.02
N VAL A 86 -10.68 -15.58 -1.25
CA VAL A 86 -10.39 -16.45 -2.39
C VAL A 86 -8.89 -16.73 -2.48
N ILE A 87 -8.53 -17.89 -3.02
CA ILE A 87 -7.14 -18.33 -3.13
C ILE A 87 -6.82 -18.69 -4.57
N TYR A 88 -6.00 -17.88 -5.23
CA TYR A 88 -5.62 -18.08 -6.62
C TYR A 88 -4.15 -18.48 -6.80
N ASP A 89 -3.91 -19.30 -7.82
CA ASP A 89 -2.57 -19.54 -8.36
C ASP A 89 -2.16 -18.46 -9.38
N LYS A 90 -0.97 -18.59 -9.96
CA LYS A 90 -0.44 -17.67 -10.99
C LYS A 90 -1.28 -17.54 -12.26
N THR A 91 -2.21 -18.46 -12.51
CA THR A 91 -3.12 -18.44 -13.66
C THR A 91 -4.50 -17.90 -13.30
N GLY A 92 -4.69 -17.46 -12.04
CA GLY A 92 -5.99 -17.08 -11.50
C GLY A 92 -6.87 -18.28 -11.14
N ALA A 93 -6.38 -19.52 -11.22
CA ALA A 93 -7.21 -20.67 -10.89
C ALA A 93 -7.38 -20.77 -9.38
N GLN A 94 -8.60 -21.06 -8.92
CA GLN A 94 -8.82 -21.34 -7.51
C GLN A 94 -8.02 -22.58 -7.07
N VAL A 95 -7.21 -22.42 -6.03
CA VAL A 95 -6.41 -23.51 -5.45
C VAL A 95 -7.24 -24.35 -4.49
N LEU A 96 -8.18 -23.70 -3.79
CA LEU A 96 -9.11 -24.28 -2.83
C LEU A 96 -10.44 -23.53 -2.90
N ALA A 97 -11.48 -24.10 -2.29
CA ALA A 97 -12.72 -23.37 -2.05
C ALA A 97 -12.43 -22.09 -1.23
N ALA A 98 -13.17 -21.02 -1.53
CA ALA A 98 -13.06 -19.77 -0.81
C ALA A 98 -13.32 -19.97 0.69
N VAL A 99 -12.50 -19.32 1.52
CA VAL A 99 -12.63 -19.39 2.97
C VAL A 99 -13.73 -18.41 3.40
N THR A 100 -14.74 -18.90 4.12
CA THR A 100 -15.79 -18.04 4.65
C THR A 100 -15.30 -17.24 5.84
N ILE A 101 -15.69 -15.96 5.89
CA ILE A 101 -15.34 -15.04 6.97
C ILE A 101 -16.59 -14.81 7.84
N PRO A 102 -16.51 -15.03 9.16
CA PRO A 102 -17.63 -14.81 10.06
C PRO A 102 -17.85 -13.31 10.30
N THR A 103 -19.06 -12.99 10.76
CA THR A 103 -19.40 -11.68 11.32
C THR A 103 -19.69 -11.80 12.84
N THR A 104 -20.15 -10.73 13.47
CA THR A 104 -20.45 -10.67 14.90
C THR A 104 -21.44 -11.76 15.35
N GLY A 105 -22.52 -11.98 14.60
CA GLY A 105 -23.59 -12.91 14.99
C GLY A 105 -23.64 -14.24 14.22
N ALA A 106 -22.77 -14.45 13.23
CA ALA A 106 -22.85 -15.61 12.34
C ALA A 106 -21.47 -16.09 11.89
N THR A 107 -21.39 -17.36 11.48
CA THR A 107 -20.15 -18.01 11.02
C THR A 107 -19.76 -17.64 9.59
N THR A 108 -20.58 -16.84 8.90
CA THR A 108 -20.38 -16.36 7.53
C THR A 108 -20.95 -14.95 7.40
N GLY A 109 -20.64 -14.26 6.30
CA GLY A 109 -21.22 -12.95 5.98
C GLY A 109 -20.53 -11.78 6.69
N GLY A 110 -19.28 -11.95 7.11
CA GLY A 110 -18.43 -10.81 7.45
C GLY A 110 -18.04 -10.00 6.22
N SER A 111 -17.39 -8.86 6.43
CA SER A 111 -16.93 -7.95 5.36
C SER A 111 -15.41 -7.83 5.38
N PRO A 112 -14.67 -8.83 4.86
CA PRO A 112 -13.21 -8.87 4.97
C PRO A 112 -12.54 -7.78 4.13
N THR A 113 -11.55 -7.11 4.72
CA THR A 113 -10.83 -5.98 4.12
C THR A 113 -9.34 -6.31 3.94
N GLY A 114 -8.45 -5.63 4.68
CA GLY A 114 -7.04 -5.98 4.79
C GLY A 114 -6.85 -7.35 5.42
N GLN A 115 -5.78 -8.02 5.01
CA GLN A 115 -5.42 -9.35 5.52
C GLN A 115 -3.90 -9.51 5.57
N VAL A 116 -3.43 -10.43 6.42
CA VAL A 116 -2.00 -10.68 6.61
C VAL A 116 -1.72 -12.17 6.87
N PHE A 117 -0.62 -12.66 6.29
CA PHE A 117 -0.08 -13.99 6.60
C PHE A 117 0.67 -13.97 7.92
N ASN A 118 0.42 -14.96 8.78
CA ASN A 118 1.15 -15.15 10.03
C ASN A 118 2.41 -15.98 9.80
N SER A 119 3.56 -15.30 9.76
CA SER A 119 4.88 -15.93 9.67
C SER A 119 5.42 -16.43 11.00
N THR A 120 4.67 -16.28 12.10
CA THR A 120 5.09 -16.68 13.44
C THR A 120 4.45 -18.01 13.86
N THR A 121 4.85 -18.50 15.03
CA THR A 121 4.18 -19.60 15.73
C THR A 121 3.28 -19.11 16.87
N GLU A 122 3.07 -17.79 16.98
CA GLU A 122 2.22 -17.15 17.99
C GLU A 122 0.78 -16.96 17.46
N PHE A 123 -0.08 -16.29 18.25
CA PHE A 123 -1.51 -16.10 17.94
C PHE A 123 -2.27 -17.43 17.82
N ILE A 124 -2.21 -18.22 18.90
CA ILE A 124 -2.93 -19.48 19.02
C ILE A 124 -4.42 -19.20 19.12
N VAL A 125 -5.19 -19.71 18.16
CA VAL A 125 -6.65 -19.68 18.22
C VAL A 125 -7.11 -20.60 19.35
N PRO A 126 -7.99 -20.16 20.28
CA PRO A 126 -8.46 -20.99 21.38
C PRO A 126 -9.00 -22.35 20.91
N GLY A 127 -8.48 -23.44 21.50
CA GLY A 127 -8.86 -24.80 21.11
C GLY A 127 -8.24 -25.31 19.80
N SER A 128 -7.26 -24.59 19.24
CA SER A 128 -6.62 -24.92 17.96
C SER A 128 -5.10 -24.62 18.00
N THR A 129 -4.50 -24.29 16.85
CA THR A 129 -3.09 -23.93 16.69
C THR A 129 -2.93 -22.47 16.27
N ALA A 130 -1.69 -22.04 16.00
CA ALA A 130 -1.41 -20.72 15.46
C ALA A 130 -2.17 -20.50 14.15
N ALA A 131 -2.88 -19.38 14.05
CA ALA A 131 -3.50 -18.97 12.80
C ALA A 131 -2.45 -18.79 11.70
N LYS A 132 -2.84 -19.02 10.45
CA LYS A 132 -2.03 -18.79 9.25
C LYS A 132 -2.36 -17.48 8.57
N PHE A 133 -3.61 -17.04 8.66
CA PHE A 133 -4.05 -15.75 8.11
C PHE A 133 -4.95 -15.04 9.10
N PHE A 134 -4.90 -13.71 9.06
CA PHE A 134 -5.85 -12.83 9.74
C PHE A 134 -6.54 -11.94 8.72
N PHE A 135 -7.81 -11.65 8.97
CA PHE A 135 -8.67 -10.81 8.14
C PHE A 135 -9.28 -9.74 9.04
N ALA A 136 -9.03 -8.48 8.72
CA ALA A 136 -9.80 -7.36 9.26
C ALA A 136 -11.17 -7.32 8.59
N GLY A 137 -12.16 -6.73 9.25
CA GLY A 137 -13.47 -6.46 8.66
C GLY A 137 -14.01 -5.08 9.01
N THR A 138 -14.71 -4.46 8.06
CA THR A 138 -15.41 -3.18 8.27
C THR A 138 -16.51 -3.30 9.31
N ASP A 139 -16.99 -4.52 9.58
CA ASP A 139 -17.92 -4.85 10.67
C ASP A 139 -17.26 -4.86 12.07
N GLY A 140 -15.98 -4.48 12.18
CA GLY A 140 -15.24 -4.38 13.44
C GLY A 140 -14.80 -5.71 14.02
N VAL A 141 -14.82 -6.78 13.21
CA VAL A 141 -14.36 -8.12 13.57
C VAL A 141 -12.94 -8.34 13.02
N ILE A 142 -12.09 -9.03 13.78
CA ILE A 142 -10.87 -9.64 13.24
C ILE A 142 -11.02 -11.15 13.34
N SER A 143 -10.84 -11.80 12.19
CA SER A 143 -10.97 -13.25 12.02
C SER A 143 -9.62 -13.90 11.74
N ALA A 144 -9.45 -15.13 12.19
CA ALA A 144 -8.24 -15.91 12.05
C ALA A 144 -8.55 -17.24 11.36
N TRP A 145 -7.75 -17.61 10.36
CA TRP A 145 -7.86 -18.91 9.70
C TRP A 145 -6.66 -19.78 10.05
N VAL A 146 -6.94 -21.02 10.47
CA VAL A 146 -5.92 -22.05 10.76
C VAL A 146 -5.83 -23.05 9.61
N SER A 147 -6.98 -23.60 9.22
CA SER A 147 -7.13 -24.63 8.17
C SER A 147 -8.60 -24.79 7.79
N GLY A 148 -8.89 -25.45 6.66
CA GLY A 148 -10.25 -25.78 6.25
C GLY A 148 -10.97 -24.65 5.51
N GLY A 149 -12.30 -24.70 5.45
CA GLY A 149 -13.11 -23.79 4.64
C GLY A 149 -13.62 -22.52 5.34
N ALA A 150 -13.29 -22.29 6.60
CA ALA A 150 -13.83 -21.17 7.37
C ALA A 150 -12.79 -20.57 8.32
N ALA A 151 -12.77 -19.24 8.41
CA ALA A 151 -12.08 -18.53 9.48
C ALA A 151 -12.93 -18.52 10.76
N VAL A 152 -12.30 -18.23 11.89
CA VAL A 152 -12.99 -18.05 13.17
C VAL A 152 -12.71 -16.66 13.72
N LYS A 153 -13.71 -16.08 14.36
CA LYS A 153 -13.57 -14.79 15.04
C LYS A 153 -12.63 -14.90 16.23
N VAL A 154 -11.67 -13.98 16.31
CA VAL A 154 -10.74 -13.89 17.46
C VAL A 154 -10.86 -12.57 18.21
N ILE A 155 -11.35 -11.51 17.56
CA ILE A 155 -11.62 -10.20 18.16
C ILE A 155 -12.96 -9.70 17.65
N ASP A 156 -13.79 -9.19 18.55
CA ASP A 156 -15.09 -8.57 18.23
C ASP A 156 -15.15 -7.17 18.85
N ARG A 157 -15.10 -6.14 18.00
CA ARG A 157 -15.22 -4.73 18.38
C ARG A 157 -16.26 -4.01 17.54
N SER A 158 -17.21 -4.76 16.98
CA SER A 158 -18.27 -4.34 16.06
C SER A 158 -19.08 -3.13 16.50
N VAL A 159 -19.27 -2.95 17.81
CA VAL A 159 -19.97 -1.79 18.38
C VAL A 159 -19.21 -0.47 18.11
N THR A 160 -17.88 -0.52 18.06
CA THR A 160 -17.03 0.68 18.13
C THR A 160 -16.10 0.87 16.94
N SER A 161 -15.87 -0.18 16.15
CA SER A 161 -14.74 -0.21 15.22
C SER A 161 -15.18 -0.60 13.81
N ALA A 162 -14.44 -0.13 12.82
CA ALA A 162 -14.49 -0.61 11.44
C ALA A 162 -13.05 -0.76 10.96
N TYR A 163 -12.62 -1.99 10.71
CA TYR A 163 -11.24 -2.27 10.36
C TYR A 163 -11.08 -2.38 8.86
N THR A 164 -10.29 -1.47 8.29
CA THR A 164 -10.04 -1.40 6.84
C THR A 164 -8.67 -1.98 6.48
N GLY A 165 -7.80 -2.22 7.46
CA GLY A 165 -6.44 -2.69 7.25
C GLY A 165 -5.89 -3.46 8.44
N ILE A 166 -4.96 -4.39 8.19
CA ILE A 166 -4.26 -5.12 9.25
C ILE A 166 -2.82 -5.46 8.87
N ALA A 167 -1.90 -5.33 9.82
CA ALA A 167 -0.51 -5.70 9.69
C ALA A 167 -0.04 -6.57 10.86
N LEU A 168 0.99 -7.38 10.60
CA LEU A 168 1.74 -8.13 11.60
C LEU A 168 3.15 -7.54 11.69
N ALA A 169 3.59 -7.17 12.89
CA ALA A 169 4.96 -6.70 13.11
C ALA A 169 5.49 -7.09 14.49
N SER A 170 6.82 -7.10 14.60
CA SER A 170 7.53 -7.36 15.86
C SER A 170 7.94 -6.05 16.52
N ASP A 171 7.65 -5.91 17.81
CA ASP A 171 8.10 -4.83 18.67
C ASP A 171 8.84 -5.41 19.88
N GLY A 172 10.15 -5.13 19.97
CA GLY A 172 10.99 -5.62 21.06
C GLY A 172 11.04 -7.14 21.17
N GLY A 173 10.89 -7.86 20.05
CA GLY A 173 10.87 -9.33 19.99
C GLY A 173 9.49 -9.97 20.26
N ASN A 174 8.47 -9.18 20.60
CA ASN A 174 7.09 -9.65 20.70
C ASN A 174 6.32 -9.33 19.43
N ASN A 175 5.36 -10.15 19.02
CA ASN A 175 4.56 -9.91 17.82
C ASN A 175 3.18 -9.34 18.17
N PHE A 176 2.71 -8.42 17.33
CA PHE A 176 1.43 -7.76 17.48
C PHE A 176 0.70 -7.69 16.13
N LEU A 177 -0.63 -7.73 16.19
CA LEU A 177 -1.51 -7.32 15.10
C LEU A 177 -1.84 -5.84 15.26
N TYR A 178 -1.75 -5.09 14.17
CA TYR A 178 -2.05 -3.67 14.12
C TYR A 178 -3.18 -3.48 13.12
N ALA A 179 -4.32 -2.98 13.58
CA ALA A 179 -5.51 -2.81 12.76
C ALA A 179 -5.85 -1.33 12.58
N ALA A 180 -6.01 -0.91 11.32
CA ALA A 180 -6.45 0.42 10.97
C ALA A 180 -7.95 0.55 11.24
N ASN A 181 -8.31 1.29 12.29
CA ASN A 181 -9.69 1.52 12.70
C ASN A 181 -10.18 2.84 12.11
N PHE A 182 -10.72 2.78 10.90
CA PHE A 182 -11.13 3.95 10.14
C PHE A 182 -12.22 4.75 10.87
N LYS A 183 -13.15 4.04 11.51
CA LYS A 183 -14.27 4.61 12.28
C LYS A 183 -13.82 5.46 13.48
N THR A 184 -12.73 5.09 14.15
CA THR A 184 -12.27 5.82 15.35
C THR A 184 -11.05 6.70 15.11
N GLY A 185 -10.45 6.64 13.92
CA GLY A 185 -9.24 7.40 13.61
C GLY A 185 -7.98 6.86 14.28
N LYS A 186 -7.95 5.57 14.64
CA LYS A 186 -6.87 4.98 15.46
C LYS A 186 -6.28 3.72 14.84
N ILE A 187 -5.07 3.38 15.27
CA ILE A 187 -4.53 2.03 15.13
C ILE A 187 -4.82 1.27 16.42
N ASP A 188 -5.68 0.26 16.35
CA ASP A 188 -5.88 -0.69 17.44
C ASP A 188 -4.79 -1.76 17.37
N VAL A 189 -4.16 -2.07 18.50
CA VAL A 189 -3.03 -3.01 18.55
C VAL A 189 -3.39 -4.18 19.44
N PHE A 190 -3.19 -5.40 18.96
CA PHE A 190 -3.51 -6.62 19.70
C PHE A 190 -2.26 -7.48 19.89
N ASP A 191 -2.06 -7.98 21.10
CA ASP A 191 -0.99 -8.92 21.39
C ASP A 191 -1.32 -10.34 20.90
N LYS A 192 -0.38 -11.27 21.09
CA LYS A 192 -0.52 -12.67 20.71
C LYS A 192 -1.68 -13.44 21.37
N THR A 193 -2.30 -12.86 22.38
CA THR A 193 -3.49 -13.39 23.06
C THR A 193 -4.78 -12.73 22.59
N PHE A 194 -4.70 -11.90 21.55
CA PHE A 194 -5.79 -11.10 21.00
C PHE A 194 -6.28 -10.00 21.97
N THR A 195 -5.47 -9.63 22.95
CA THR A 195 -5.80 -8.57 23.91
C THR A 195 -5.38 -7.22 23.33
N LEU A 196 -6.28 -6.23 23.40
CA LEU A 196 -5.99 -4.86 23.00
C LEU A 196 -4.91 -4.26 23.93
N VAL A 197 -3.86 -3.72 23.33
CA VAL A 197 -2.76 -3.04 24.03
C VAL A 197 -2.61 -1.61 23.54
N SER A 198 -2.11 -0.73 24.41
CA SER A 198 -1.93 0.68 24.07
C SER A 198 -0.57 0.92 23.42
N LYS A 199 -0.58 1.62 22.28
CA LYS A 199 0.60 2.20 21.61
C LYS A 199 0.23 3.59 21.06
N PRO A 200 1.17 4.54 20.94
CA PRO A 200 0.84 5.95 20.72
C PRO A 200 0.29 6.29 19.33
N PHE A 201 0.84 5.75 18.24
CA PHE A 201 0.39 5.97 16.84
C PHE A 201 -0.16 7.38 16.56
N THR A 202 0.63 8.40 16.93
CA THR A 202 0.23 9.79 16.83
C THR A 202 1.20 10.54 15.93
N ASP A 203 0.70 11.07 14.81
CA ASP A 203 1.38 12.13 14.06
C ASP A 203 0.93 13.48 14.61
N PRO A 204 1.84 14.28 15.23
CA PRO A 204 1.50 15.58 15.80
C PRO A 204 1.05 16.62 14.75
N ASN A 205 1.26 16.36 13.46
CA ASN A 205 0.96 17.27 12.35
C ASN A 205 -0.03 16.67 11.34
N LEU A 206 -0.75 15.60 11.68
CA LEU A 206 -1.86 15.11 10.85
C LEU A 206 -3.05 16.07 10.93
N PRO A 207 -3.52 16.62 9.79
CA PRO A 207 -4.70 17.46 9.81
C PRO A 207 -5.94 16.70 10.28
N THR A 208 -6.85 17.41 10.93
CA THR A 208 -8.11 16.84 11.41
C THR A 208 -8.97 16.31 10.25
N GLY A 209 -9.79 15.30 10.53
CA GLY A 209 -10.72 14.73 9.56
C GLY A 209 -10.09 13.72 8.60
N TYR A 210 -8.94 13.15 8.98
CA TYR A 210 -8.29 12.02 8.32
C TYR A 210 -8.24 10.83 9.27
N SER A 211 -8.48 9.63 8.73
CA SER A 211 -8.46 8.37 9.47
C SER A 211 -7.51 7.37 8.80
N PRO A 212 -6.90 6.45 9.57
CA PRO A 212 -6.03 5.43 9.00
C PRO A 212 -6.88 4.49 8.14
N PHE A 213 -6.65 4.52 6.85
CA PHE A 213 -7.39 3.76 5.84
C PHE A 213 -6.79 2.37 5.63
N ASN A 214 -5.47 2.22 5.82
CA ASN A 214 -4.82 0.93 5.94
C ASN A 214 -3.47 1.06 6.67
N ILE A 215 -2.90 -0.07 7.08
CA ILE A 215 -1.59 -0.19 7.71
C ILE A 215 -0.88 -1.43 7.18
N GLN A 216 0.39 -1.29 6.78
CA GLN A 216 1.20 -2.41 6.27
C GLN A 216 2.63 -2.34 6.82
N ASN A 217 3.22 -3.51 7.07
CA ASN A 217 4.62 -3.63 7.48
C ASN A 217 5.52 -3.70 6.25
N VAL A 218 6.35 -2.67 6.07
CA VAL A 218 7.29 -2.55 4.94
C VAL A 218 8.69 -2.38 5.51
N GLY A 219 9.53 -3.39 5.31
CA GLY A 219 10.92 -3.38 5.79
C GLY A 219 11.07 -3.26 7.31
N GLY A 220 10.07 -3.68 8.09
CA GLY A 220 10.07 -3.60 9.55
C GLY A 220 9.50 -2.30 10.13
N GLN A 221 9.11 -1.34 9.28
CA GLN A 221 8.37 -0.15 9.69
C GLN A 221 6.91 -0.24 9.27
N LEU A 222 6.03 0.41 10.02
CA LEU A 222 4.60 0.42 9.76
C LEU A 222 4.25 1.67 8.95
N TYR A 223 3.84 1.46 7.72
CA TYR A 223 3.29 2.50 6.85
C TYR A 223 1.80 2.59 7.10
N VAL A 224 1.31 3.76 7.46
CA VAL A 224 -0.10 4.03 7.68
C VAL A 224 -0.56 5.01 6.62
N MET A 225 -1.50 4.58 5.80
CA MET A 225 -2.11 5.41 4.77
C MET A 225 -3.39 5.99 5.34
N TYR A 226 -3.57 7.31 5.22
CA TYR A 226 -4.70 8.05 5.74
C TYR A 226 -5.54 8.61 4.61
N ALA A 227 -6.85 8.41 4.68
CA ALA A 227 -7.83 9.01 3.77
C ALA A 227 -8.65 10.09 4.49
N LYS A 228 -9.09 11.10 3.73
CA LYS A 228 -10.02 12.10 4.23
C LYS A 228 -11.36 11.43 4.54
N VAL A 229 -11.94 11.72 5.69
CA VAL A 229 -13.25 11.21 6.08
C VAL A 229 -14.32 12.22 5.68
N ASP A 230 -15.39 11.75 5.05
CA ASP A 230 -16.63 12.51 4.92
C ASP A 230 -17.40 12.45 6.25
N GLU A 231 -17.71 13.60 6.83
CA GLU A 231 -18.31 13.66 8.17
C GLU A 231 -19.76 13.16 8.20
N ALA A 232 -20.46 13.16 7.05
CA ALA A 232 -21.86 12.75 6.99
C ALA A 232 -22.00 11.24 6.83
N SER A 233 -21.21 10.61 5.97
CA SER A 233 -21.24 9.16 5.75
C SER A 233 -20.32 8.40 6.71
N GLY A 234 -19.21 9.01 7.14
CA GLY A 234 -18.13 8.31 7.86
C GLY A 234 -17.20 7.51 6.94
N GLU A 235 -17.42 7.58 5.62
CA GLU A 235 -16.62 6.91 4.59
C GLU A 235 -15.49 7.81 4.10
N GLU A 236 -14.59 7.28 3.27
CA GLU A 236 -13.54 8.08 2.65
C GLU A 236 -14.07 9.05 1.58
N THR A 237 -13.39 10.18 1.46
CA THR A 237 -13.57 11.12 0.35
C THR A 237 -12.49 10.89 -0.71
N LYS A 238 -12.92 10.59 -1.94
CA LYS A 238 -12.06 10.50 -3.12
C LYS A 238 -11.73 11.91 -3.64
N GLY A 239 -10.49 12.13 -4.03
CA GLY A 239 -9.99 13.34 -4.67
C GLY A 239 -8.48 13.49 -4.58
N ALA A 240 -7.85 14.03 -5.62
CA ALA A 240 -6.42 14.33 -5.62
C ALA A 240 -6.07 15.28 -4.46
N GLY A 241 -5.04 14.93 -3.70
CA GLY A 241 -4.58 15.67 -2.53
C GLY A 241 -5.29 15.30 -1.23
N LEU A 242 -6.26 14.39 -1.25
CA LEU A 242 -7.00 13.95 -0.07
C LEU A 242 -6.38 12.69 0.56
N GLY A 243 -5.07 12.73 0.83
CA GLY A 243 -4.38 11.63 1.48
C GLY A 243 -3.06 11.98 2.11
N TYR A 244 -2.65 11.16 3.07
CA TYR A 244 -1.33 11.19 3.70
C TYR A 244 -0.80 9.77 3.88
N VAL A 245 0.52 9.65 3.98
CA VAL A 245 1.17 8.41 4.36
C VAL A 245 2.20 8.72 5.43
N ASP A 246 2.10 8.06 6.58
CA ASP A 246 3.05 8.16 7.68
C ASP A 246 3.82 6.87 7.88
N ILE A 247 4.99 6.98 8.51
CA ILE A 247 5.79 5.85 8.96
C ILE A 247 5.90 5.88 10.47
N TYR A 248 5.64 4.72 11.09
CA TYR A 248 5.79 4.46 12.51
C TYR A 248 6.73 3.29 12.75
N ASN A 249 7.38 3.28 13.91
CA ASN A 249 8.00 2.06 14.43
C ASN A 249 6.91 1.13 14.98
N PRO A 250 7.18 -0.19 15.09
CA PRO A 250 6.23 -1.14 15.70
C PRO A 250 5.81 -0.83 17.15
N ASN A 251 6.60 -0.06 17.90
CA ASN A 251 6.21 0.45 19.22
C ASN A 251 5.19 1.59 19.17
N GLY A 252 4.79 2.04 17.97
CA GLY A 252 3.85 3.12 17.72
C GLY A 252 4.47 4.52 17.69
N SER A 253 5.79 4.68 17.87
CA SER A 253 6.45 5.98 17.78
C SER A 253 6.47 6.48 16.34
N PHE A 254 6.05 7.72 16.13
CA PHE A 254 6.12 8.39 14.82
C PHE A 254 7.57 8.53 14.34
N VAL A 255 7.83 8.13 13.10
CA VAL A 255 9.13 8.28 12.44
C VAL A 255 9.11 9.55 11.59
N LYS A 256 8.18 9.62 10.63
CA LYS A 256 7.98 10.79 9.76
C LYS A 256 6.65 10.70 9.00
N ARG A 257 6.19 11.84 8.51
CA ARG A 257 5.28 11.94 7.38
C ARG A 257 6.06 11.52 6.13
N PHE A 258 5.67 10.41 5.50
CA PHE A 258 6.30 9.92 4.27
C PHE A 258 5.87 10.74 3.07
N ALA A 259 4.56 10.89 2.85
CA ALA A 259 4.01 11.64 1.73
C ALA A 259 2.76 12.43 2.16
N SER A 260 2.54 13.59 1.53
CA SER A 260 1.40 14.45 1.81
C SER A 260 0.73 14.90 0.53
N GLN A 261 -0.59 14.71 0.46
CA GLN A 261 -1.44 15.27 -0.58
C GLN A 261 -0.90 14.96 -1.99
N GLY A 262 -0.97 15.95 -2.91
CA GLY A 262 -0.49 15.81 -4.27
C GLY A 262 -1.26 14.73 -5.03
N ALA A 263 -0.55 13.69 -5.46
CA ALA A 263 -1.14 12.57 -6.16
C ALA A 263 -1.86 11.57 -5.24
N LEU A 264 -1.81 11.73 -3.92
CA LEU A 264 -2.53 10.83 -3.00
C LEU A 264 -4.04 11.09 -3.06
N ASN A 265 -4.80 10.01 -3.26
CA ASN A 265 -6.24 10.05 -3.46
C ASN A 265 -6.88 8.81 -2.80
N ALA A 266 -7.33 8.96 -1.55
CA ALA A 266 -7.71 7.83 -0.69
C ALA A 266 -6.67 6.68 -0.77
N PRO A 267 -5.40 6.92 -0.40
CA PRO A 267 -4.35 5.91 -0.54
C PRO A 267 -4.63 4.70 0.37
N TRP A 268 -4.53 3.49 -0.17
CA TRP A 268 -4.83 2.27 0.58
C TRP A 268 -3.73 1.21 0.52
N GLY A 269 -3.10 0.99 -0.62
CA GLY A 269 -2.06 -0.02 -0.77
C GLY A 269 -0.65 0.58 -0.70
N VAL A 270 0.32 -0.14 -0.10
CA VAL A 270 1.75 0.22 -0.16
C VAL A 270 2.63 -0.99 -0.44
N ALA A 271 3.61 -0.83 -1.31
CA ALA A 271 4.55 -1.91 -1.63
C ALA A 271 5.96 -1.35 -1.82
N MET A 272 6.96 -2.00 -1.22
CA MET A 272 8.36 -1.73 -1.58
C MET A 272 8.70 -2.50 -2.86
N ALA A 273 9.08 -1.78 -3.90
CA ALA A 273 9.41 -2.38 -5.18
C ALA A 273 10.72 -3.19 -5.09
N PRO A 274 10.76 -4.43 -5.63
CA PRO A 274 12.00 -5.15 -5.81
C PRO A 274 13.01 -4.37 -6.65
N ALA A 275 14.30 -4.63 -6.43
CA ALA A 275 15.35 -4.02 -7.21
C ALA A 275 15.14 -4.31 -8.71
N GLY A 276 15.17 -3.25 -9.54
CA GLY A 276 14.98 -3.37 -10.98
C GLY A 276 13.51 -3.36 -11.44
N PHE A 277 12.53 -3.35 -10.54
CA PHE A 277 11.12 -3.16 -10.94
C PHE A 277 10.93 -1.80 -11.63
N ILE A 278 11.55 -0.73 -11.12
CA ILE A 278 11.72 0.53 -11.84
C ILE A 278 13.21 0.72 -12.15
N LYS A 279 13.57 0.62 -13.44
CA LYS A 279 14.93 0.72 -13.96
C LYS A 279 15.53 2.09 -13.61
N GLY A 280 16.82 2.12 -13.31
CA GLY A 280 17.55 3.37 -13.07
C GLY A 280 17.21 4.10 -11.76
N THR A 281 16.41 3.51 -10.88
CA THR A 281 16.04 4.08 -9.57
C THR A 281 16.68 3.33 -8.40
N GLY A 282 16.72 3.98 -7.23
CA GLY A 282 17.07 3.33 -5.96
C GLY A 282 15.89 2.58 -5.35
N SER A 283 15.81 2.51 -4.02
CA SER A 283 14.63 1.96 -3.34
C SER A 283 13.38 2.80 -3.66
N VAL A 284 12.34 2.14 -4.16
CA VAL A 284 11.05 2.74 -4.51
C VAL A 284 9.96 2.17 -3.61
N ILE A 285 9.10 3.06 -3.12
CA ILE A 285 7.83 2.73 -2.47
C ILE A 285 6.71 3.10 -3.43
N LEU A 286 5.81 2.15 -3.68
CA LEU A 286 4.61 2.33 -4.48
C LEU A 286 3.42 2.54 -3.55
N ILE A 287 2.57 3.50 -3.86
CA ILE A 287 1.31 3.76 -3.16
C ILE A 287 0.17 3.62 -4.17
N GLY A 288 -0.76 2.70 -3.90
CA GLY A 288 -1.98 2.51 -4.68
C GLY A 288 -3.10 3.38 -4.12
N ASN A 289 -3.75 4.14 -5.00
CA ASN A 289 -4.89 4.99 -4.67
C ASN A 289 -6.21 4.30 -4.98
N PHE A 290 -7.10 4.24 -4.00
CA PHE A 290 -8.46 3.78 -4.24
C PHE A 290 -9.26 4.77 -5.09
N GLY A 291 -9.07 6.07 -4.87
CA GLY A 291 -9.98 7.06 -5.42
C GLY A 291 -9.81 7.36 -6.92
N ASP A 292 -8.63 7.10 -7.50
CA ASP A 292 -8.38 7.24 -8.95
C ASP A 292 -7.72 6.02 -9.60
N GLY A 293 -7.44 4.96 -8.84
CA GLY A 293 -6.85 3.75 -9.37
C GLY A 293 -5.37 3.86 -9.76
N HIS A 294 -4.73 5.01 -9.52
CA HIS A 294 -3.33 5.20 -9.89
C HIS A 294 -2.37 4.58 -8.88
N ILE A 295 -1.20 4.16 -9.37
CA ILE A 295 -0.08 3.68 -8.55
C ILE A 295 1.06 4.68 -8.65
N ASN A 296 1.34 5.34 -7.53
CA ASN A 296 2.32 6.42 -7.43
C ASN A 296 3.63 5.90 -6.84
N ALA A 297 4.74 6.17 -7.53
CA ALA A 297 6.08 5.84 -7.07
C ALA A 297 6.69 6.99 -6.26
N PHE A 298 7.37 6.63 -5.17
CA PHE A 298 8.10 7.51 -4.29
C PHE A 298 9.49 6.95 -4.01
N ASP A 299 10.48 7.81 -3.83
CA ASP A 299 11.75 7.38 -3.27
C ASP A 299 11.62 7.03 -1.77
N ALA A 300 12.65 6.43 -1.18
CA ALA A 300 12.65 6.10 0.26
C ALA A 300 12.51 7.33 1.20
N SER A 301 12.79 8.54 0.69
CA SER A 301 12.61 9.77 1.46
C SER A 301 11.15 10.23 1.45
N GLY A 302 10.34 9.78 0.50
CA GLY A 302 8.95 10.20 0.31
C GLY A 302 8.77 11.23 -0.79
N ASN A 303 9.80 11.49 -1.60
CA ASN A 303 9.66 12.37 -2.75
C ASN A 303 8.98 11.63 -3.90
N SER A 304 7.98 12.26 -4.51
CA SER A 304 7.28 11.69 -5.65
C SER A 304 8.22 11.52 -6.84
N LEU A 305 8.16 10.34 -7.45
CA LEU A 305 8.81 9.98 -8.70
C LEU A 305 7.83 9.96 -9.89
N GLY A 306 6.53 10.15 -9.62
CA GLY A 306 5.45 10.07 -10.62
C GLY A 306 4.65 8.76 -10.53
N SER A 307 3.58 8.64 -11.31
CA SER A 307 2.81 7.41 -11.43
C SER A 307 3.48 6.46 -12.40
N ILE A 308 3.41 5.15 -12.14
CA ILE A 308 3.84 4.15 -13.12
C ILE A 308 2.92 4.22 -14.36
N ARG A 309 3.47 3.91 -15.54
CA ARG A 309 2.78 4.12 -16.81
C ARG A 309 2.65 2.86 -17.65
N MET A 310 1.59 2.79 -18.43
CA MET A 310 1.37 1.84 -19.50
C MET A 310 1.10 2.64 -20.77
N ASP A 311 1.87 2.41 -21.83
CA ASP A 311 1.76 3.14 -23.10
C ASP A 311 1.80 4.69 -22.95
N GLY A 312 2.62 5.18 -22.01
CA GLY A 312 2.79 6.61 -21.75
C GLY A 312 1.69 7.27 -20.91
N VAL A 313 0.66 6.53 -20.51
CA VAL A 313 -0.43 7.00 -19.65
C VAL A 313 -0.27 6.41 -18.24
N PRO A 314 -0.56 7.14 -17.15
CA PRO A 314 -0.61 6.55 -15.81
C PRO A 314 -1.50 5.31 -15.78
N VAL A 315 -1.04 4.24 -15.13
CA VAL A 315 -1.87 3.06 -14.88
C VAL A 315 -3.10 3.49 -14.09
N GLU A 316 -4.28 3.02 -14.52
CA GLU A 316 -5.56 3.29 -13.88
C GLU A 316 -6.30 1.96 -13.69
N ILE A 317 -6.50 1.57 -12.44
CA ILE A 317 -7.27 0.38 -12.05
C ILE A 317 -8.44 0.87 -11.21
N GLU A 318 -9.62 0.91 -11.80
CA GLU A 318 -10.84 1.35 -11.12
C GLU A 318 -11.06 0.54 -9.82
N GLY A 319 -11.29 1.25 -8.71
CA GLY A 319 -11.51 0.63 -7.39
C GLY A 319 -10.28 -0.07 -6.81
N LEU A 320 -9.07 0.39 -7.11
CA LEU A 320 -7.81 -0.22 -6.65
C LEU A 320 -7.68 -0.21 -5.11
N TRP A 321 -7.69 -1.40 -4.51
CA TRP A 321 -7.43 -1.58 -3.09
C TRP A 321 -5.99 -2.01 -2.85
N GLY A 322 -5.76 -3.33 -2.75
CA GLY A 322 -4.48 -3.89 -2.41
C GLY A 322 -3.50 -3.89 -3.57
N ILE A 323 -2.26 -3.51 -3.28
CA ILE A 323 -1.09 -3.82 -4.09
C ILE A 323 -0.06 -4.58 -3.25
N SER A 324 0.60 -5.58 -3.83
CA SER A 324 1.60 -6.37 -3.09
C SER A 324 2.54 -7.13 -4.02
N PHE A 325 3.79 -7.29 -3.61
CA PHE A 325 4.70 -8.27 -4.21
C PHE A 325 4.60 -9.58 -3.43
N ALA A 326 4.68 -10.70 -4.16
CA ALA A 326 4.85 -11.99 -3.51
C ALA A 326 6.21 -12.06 -2.76
N PRO A 327 6.31 -12.86 -1.68
CA PRO A 327 7.57 -13.04 -0.97
C PRO A 327 8.63 -13.60 -1.92
N SER A 328 9.89 -13.24 -1.72
CA SER A 328 11.00 -13.72 -2.57
C SER A 328 11.18 -15.25 -2.55
N THR A 329 10.60 -15.94 -1.56
CA THR A 329 10.55 -17.40 -1.47
C THR A 329 9.45 -18.03 -2.30
N ALA A 330 8.56 -17.24 -2.91
CA ALA A 330 7.47 -17.73 -3.73
C ALA A 330 8.01 -18.54 -4.90
N THR A 331 7.45 -19.72 -5.10
CA THR A 331 7.77 -20.62 -6.21
C THR A 331 6.60 -20.75 -7.17
N GLY A 332 5.38 -20.45 -6.70
CA GLY A 332 4.14 -20.57 -7.46
C GLY A 332 3.84 -19.36 -8.35
N ILE A 333 4.43 -18.20 -8.07
CA ILE A 333 4.17 -16.93 -8.75
C ILE A 333 5.45 -16.09 -8.82
N ASP A 334 5.55 -15.17 -9.77
CA ASP A 334 6.75 -14.32 -9.91
C ASP A 334 6.76 -13.24 -8.82
N PRO A 335 7.77 -13.23 -7.91
CA PRO A 335 7.85 -12.22 -6.85
C PRO A 335 8.24 -10.82 -7.36
N ASN A 336 8.57 -10.67 -8.64
CA ASN A 336 8.90 -9.39 -9.26
C ASN A 336 7.71 -8.72 -9.96
N TRP A 337 6.52 -9.33 -9.93
CA TRP A 337 5.29 -8.69 -10.41
C TRP A 337 4.55 -8.04 -9.26
N LEU A 338 3.98 -6.86 -9.52
CA LEU A 338 3.14 -6.15 -8.56
C LEU A 338 1.71 -6.64 -8.72
N PHE A 339 1.23 -7.44 -7.78
CA PHE A 339 -0.15 -7.91 -7.77
C PHE A 339 -1.08 -6.82 -7.28
N PHE A 340 -2.28 -6.77 -7.86
CA PHE A 340 -3.32 -5.85 -7.45
C PHE A 340 -4.67 -6.55 -7.27
N ALA A 341 -5.50 -6.00 -6.40
CA ALA A 341 -6.88 -6.38 -6.19
C ALA A 341 -7.74 -5.11 -6.17
N ALA A 342 -8.92 -5.19 -6.79
CA ALA A 342 -9.78 -4.04 -6.96
C ALA A 342 -11.27 -4.42 -6.89
N GLY A 343 -12.08 -3.43 -6.54
CA GLY A 343 -13.54 -3.44 -6.58
C GLY A 343 -14.09 -2.41 -7.57
N PRO A 344 -14.03 -2.67 -8.90
CA PRO A 344 -14.56 -1.75 -9.90
C PRO A 344 -16.10 -1.74 -9.91
N ASN A 345 -16.70 -0.84 -10.71
CA ASN A 345 -18.14 -0.67 -10.86
C ASN A 345 -18.81 -0.38 -9.50
N ASP A 346 -18.31 0.66 -8.83
CA ASP A 346 -18.72 1.04 -7.47
C ASP A 346 -18.72 -0.17 -6.52
N GLU A 347 -17.62 -0.93 -6.51
CA GLU A 347 -17.39 -2.11 -5.66
C GLU A 347 -18.32 -3.31 -5.92
N ASN A 348 -19.17 -3.27 -6.95
CA ASN A 348 -20.09 -4.37 -7.29
C ASN A 348 -19.41 -5.52 -8.05
N ASP A 349 -18.18 -5.32 -8.51
CA ASP A 349 -17.38 -6.31 -9.22
C ASP A 349 -16.03 -6.53 -8.52
N GLY A 350 -15.27 -7.53 -8.97
CA GLY A 350 -13.93 -7.81 -8.46
C GLY A 350 -12.94 -8.02 -9.58
N LEU A 351 -11.71 -7.52 -9.41
CA LEU A 351 -10.61 -7.68 -10.36
C LEU A 351 -9.31 -7.99 -9.62
N PHE A 352 -8.63 -9.04 -10.06
CA PHE A 352 -7.31 -9.45 -9.54
C PHE A 352 -6.37 -9.67 -10.72
N GLY A 353 -5.17 -9.14 -10.60
CA GLY A 353 -4.18 -9.19 -11.66
C GLY A 353 -2.80 -8.81 -11.16
N TYR A 354 -1.92 -8.52 -12.12
CA TYR A 354 -0.59 -8.00 -11.82
C TYR A 354 -0.12 -7.01 -12.87
N ILE A 355 0.86 -6.23 -12.45
CA ILE A 355 1.62 -5.29 -13.27
C ILE A 355 3.06 -5.76 -13.32
N LYS A 356 3.67 -5.77 -14.52
CA LYS A 356 5.06 -6.14 -14.71
C LYS A 356 5.79 -5.12 -15.60
N PRO A 357 7.11 -4.92 -15.41
CA PRO A 357 7.92 -4.14 -16.34
C PRO A 357 7.89 -4.72 -17.75
N GLU A 358 7.90 -3.84 -18.75
CA GLU A 358 8.20 -4.21 -20.16
C GLU A 358 9.69 -4.44 -20.44
#